data_AF-A0A3Q9XZA8-F1
#
_entry.id   AF-A0A3Q9XZA8-F1
#
_cell.length_a   1.000
_cell.length_b   1.000
_cell.length_c   1.000
_cell.angle_alpha   90.00
_cell.angle_beta   90.00
_cell.angle_gamma   90.00
#
_symmetry.space_group_name_H-M   'P 1'
#
loop_
_entity.id
_entity.type
_entity.pdbx_description
1 polymer ?
#
loop_
_entity_poly.entity_id
_entity_poly.type
_entity_poly.pdbx_seq_one_letter_code
_entity_poly.pdbx_strand_id
1 'polypeptide(L)'
;MMASRAIIPAWMEILKIKIHAEARSKIFSVGSSINYLTSLFFPLFISRWMDNSPGIWRWGFFIAAGISLLSNFLLVTIPLPKEEPPPLNDKQNLKDTLVQPWRNFIKLMRARPDFAHFQLIFMCGGLGLMIMQPALPVFTLEVLHLSYTELVIAISVCKGIGFALTTRIWALFFNKINIYILTFLICFLATLFPIFLITASLHWIWVYVAYFVYGIMQAGSEMCWNLSGPRFARKENSAAFTGINVVLVGLRGCVGPFLGGYLGFIANSYLPLIVGGFFCLCGTGCAIYSSKKYAEKELLSKPS
;
A
#
# COMPACT_ATOMS: atom_id res chain seq x y z
N MET A 1 -11.22 1.21 -2.11
CA MET A 1 -9.93 1.39 -1.42
C MET A 1 -9.18 2.68 -1.77
N MET A 2 -9.23 3.23 -2.99
CA MET A 2 -8.50 4.48 -3.31
C MET A 2 -9.19 5.75 -2.79
N ALA A 3 -10.52 5.86 -2.87
CA ALA A 3 -11.26 7.05 -2.42
C ALA A 3 -11.15 7.30 -0.90
N SER A 4 -11.16 6.23 -0.09
CA SER A 4 -11.01 6.37 1.37
C SER A 4 -9.66 6.96 1.78
N ARG A 5 -8.59 6.73 0.99
CA ARG A 5 -7.26 7.29 1.27
C ARG A 5 -7.14 8.79 0.96
N ALA A 6 -7.97 9.31 0.06
CA ALA A 6 -8.05 10.74 -0.20
C ALA A 6 -8.75 11.50 0.94
N ILE A 7 -9.60 10.82 1.71
CA ILE A 7 -10.36 11.40 2.83
C ILE A 7 -9.51 11.47 4.12
N ILE A 8 -8.52 10.58 4.29
CA ILE A 8 -7.68 10.52 5.50
C ILE A 8 -7.05 11.87 5.87
N PRO A 9 -6.42 12.64 4.95
CA PRO A 9 -5.84 13.94 5.29
C PRO A 9 -6.89 14.95 5.78
N ALA A 10 -8.05 15.01 5.12
CA ALA A 10 -9.15 15.88 5.53
C ALA A 10 -9.68 15.50 6.91
N TRP A 11 -9.84 14.19 7.16
CA TRP A 11 -10.29 13.68 8.45
C TRP A 11 -9.30 14.01 9.58
N MET A 12 -8.00 13.88 9.32
CA MET A 12 -6.95 14.23 10.28
C MET A 12 -6.91 15.72 10.62
N GLU A 13 -7.16 16.63 9.66
CA GLU A 13 -7.28 18.06 9.93
C GLU A 13 -8.60 18.43 10.65
N ILE A 14 -9.69 17.70 10.45
CA ILE A 14 -10.92 17.91 11.25
C ILE A 14 -10.69 17.53 12.72
N LEU A 15 -10.08 16.37 12.98
CA LEU A 15 -9.63 15.96 14.33
C LEU A 15 -8.58 16.95 14.88
N LYS A 16 -7.77 17.49 13.97
CA LYS A 16 -6.95 18.71 14.04
C LYS A 16 -7.50 19.83 14.91
N ILE A 17 -8.62 20.31 14.40
CA ILE A 17 -9.27 21.58 14.75
C ILE A 17 -10.16 21.41 15.98
N LYS A 18 -10.81 20.26 16.14
CA LYS A 18 -11.89 20.06 17.13
C LYS A 18 -11.45 19.36 18.41
N ILE A 19 -10.30 18.67 18.42
CA ILE A 19 -9.92 17.77 19.52
C ILE A 19 -8.55 18.16 20.07
N HIS A 20 -8.48 18.37 21.38
CA HIS A 20 -7.23 18.61 22.12
C HIS A 20 -6.22 17.46 21.95
N ALA A 21 -4.92 17.79 21.96
CA ALA A 21 -3.84 16.88 21.60
C ALA A 21 -3.83 15.55 22.39
N GLU A 22 -4.14 15.58 23.69
CA GLU A 22 -4.19 14.37 24.54
C GLU A 22 -5.38 13.45 24.21
N ALA A 23 -6.57 14.03 23.93
CA ALA A 23 -7.76 13.26 23.58
C ALA A 23 -7.68 12.66 22.16
N ARG A 24 -6.93 13.31 21.26
CA ARG A 24 -6.76 12.86 19.87
C ARG A 24 -6.12 11.49 19.79
N SER A 25 -5.07 11.25 20.58
CA SER A 25 -4.38 9.95 20.61
C SER A 25 -5.33 8.82 21.05
N LYS A 26 -6.16 9.07 22.06
CA LYS A 26 -7.14 8.11 22.56
C LYS A 26 -8.24 7.80 21.54
N ILE A 27 -8.82 8.82 20.92
CA ILE A 27 -9.87 8.67 19.89
C ILE A 27 -9.31 7.96 18.65
N PHE A 28 -8.12 8.34 18.21
CA PHE A 28 -7.45 7.70 17.08
C PHE A 28 -7.14 6.23 17.37
N SER A 29 -6.64 5.93 18.57
CA SER A 29 -6.35 4.56 19.02
C SER A 29 -7.62 3.70 19.03
N VAL A 30 -8.70 4.18 19.66
CA VAL A 30 -9.99 3.47 19.70
C VAL A 30 -10.55 3.25 18.29
N GLY A 31 -10.55 4.29 17.44
CA GLY A 31 -11.01 4.17 16.06
C GLY A 31 -10.19 3.16 15.24
N SER A 32 -8.87 3.16 15.44
CA SER A 32 -7.97 2.19 14.80
C SER A 32 -8.23 0.77 15.29
N SER A 33 -8.46 0.57 16.60
CA SER A 33 -8.82 -0.73 17.18
C SER A 33 -10.14 -1.27 16.63
N ILE A 34 -11.17 -0.42 16.54
CA ILE A 34 -12.47 -0.81 15.93
C ILE A 34 -12.27 -1.22 14.47
N ASN A 35 -11.48 -0.44 13.71
CA ASN A 35 -11.17 -0.77 12.32
C ASN A 35 -10.44 -2.12 12.19
N TYR A 36 -9.49 -2.42 13.07
CA TYR A 36 -8.79 -3.71 13.10
C TYR A 36 -9.72 -4.87 13.47
N LEU A 37 -10.54 -4.74 14.51
CA LEU A 37 -11.50 -5.77 14.91
C LEU A 37 -12.52 -6.03 13.81
N THR A 38 -13.05 -4.97 13.19
CA THR A 38 -13.96 -5.08 12.06
C THR A 38 -13.27 -5.79 10.89
N SER A 39 -12.03 -5.43 10.58
CA SER A 39 -11.25 -6.08 9.51
C SER A 39 -10.92 -7.54 9.81
N LEU A 40 -10.94 -7.98 11.07
CA LEU A 40 -10.71 -9.37 11.46
C LEU A 40 -12.00 -10.20 11.41
N PHE A 41 -13.06 -9.71 12.06
CA PHE A 41 -14.30 -10.48 12.24
C PHE A 41 -15.21 -10.42 11.01
N PHE A 42 -15.39 -9.24 10.43
CA PHE A 42 -16.39 -9.02 9.38
C PHE A 42 -16.12 -9.88 8.14
N PRO A 43 -14.85 -10.02 7.65
CA PRO A 43 -14.55 -10.93 6.55
C PRO A 43 -14.81 -12.40 6.86
N LEU A 44 -14.58 -12.87 8.10
CA LEU A 44 -14.85 -14.26 8.51
C LEU A 44 -16.35 -14.58 8.52
N PHE A 45 -17.18 -13.65 8.99
CA PHE A 45 -18.63 -13.80 8.95
C PHE A 45 -19.15 -13.79 7.50
N ILE A 46 -18.70 -12.84 6.69
CA ILE A 46 -19.10 -12.75 5.28
C ILE A 46 -18.60 -13.95 4.48
N SER A 47 -17.37 -14.42 4.70
CA SER A 47 -16.82 -15.56 3.94
C SER A 47 -17.61 -16.84 4.20
N ARG A 48 -17.93 -17.14 5.47
CA ARG A 48 -18.76 -18.29 5.83
C ARG A 48 -20.17 -18.20 5.24
N TRP A 49 -20.70 -16.98 5.12
CA TRP A 49 -21.99 -16.76 4.47
C TRP A 49 -21.92 -16.93 2.95
N MET A 50 -20.83 -16.47 2.32
CA MET A 50 -20.56 -16.66 0.90
C MET A 50 -20.34 -18.13 0.53
N ASP A 51 -19.71 -18.92 1.41
CA ASP A 51 -19.53 -20.37 1.24
C ASP A 51 -20.88 -21.09 1.06
N ASN A 52 -21.93 -20.68 1.80
CA ASN A 52 -23.27 -21.29 1.72
C ASN A 52 -24.15 -20.70 0.60
N SER A 53 -23.88 -19.48 0.16
CA SER A 53 -24.72 -18.76 -0.79
C SER A 53 -23.88 -17.78 -1.63
N PRO A 54 -23.36 -18.22 -2.78
CA PRO A 54 -22.47 -17.40 -3.61
C PRO A 54 -23.09 -16.08 -4.08
N GLY A 55 -24.42 -15.94 -4.14
CA GLY A 55 -25.11 -14.72 -4.57
C GLY A 55 -25.21 -13.60 -3.52
N ILE A 56 -24.77 -13.85 -2.28
CA ILE A 56 -24.98 -12.94 -1.14
C ILE A 56 -24.18 -11.63 -1.26
N TRP A 57 -23.14 -11.60 -2.08
CA TRP A 57 -22.30 -10.40 -2.30
C TRP A 57 -23.12 -9.18 -2.72
N ARG A 58 -24.26 -9.38 -3.40
CA ARG A 58 -25.19 -8.31 -3.80
C ARG A 58 -25.73 -7.55 -2.59
N TRP A 59 -26.20 -8.28 -1.59
CA TRP A 59 -26.70 -7.73 -0.33
C TRP A 59 -25.56 -7.18 0.53
N GLY A 60 -24.41 -7.87 0.55
CA GLY A 60 -23.21 -7.39 1.24
C GLY A 60 -22.78 -6.01 0.77
N PHE A 61 -22.70 -5.78 -0.55
CA PHE A 61 -22.38 -4.46 -1.09
C PHE A 61 -23.50 -3.43 -0.86
N PHE A 62 -24.78 -3.83 -0.95
CA PHE A 62 -25.89 -2.92 -0.70
C PHE A 62 -25.89 -2.40 0.74
N ILE A 63 -25.70 -3.28 1.72
CA ILE A 63 -25.59 -2.92 3.14
C ILE A 63 -24.36 -2.04 3.37
N ALA A 64 -23.21 -2.41 2.82
CA ALA A 64 -21.99 -1.61 2.92
C ALA A 64 -22.15 -0.21 2.33
N ALA A 65 -22.86 -0.09 1.20
CA ALA A 65 -23.21 1.20 0.60
C ALA A 65 -24.13 2.02 1.51
N GLY A 66 -25.14 1.41 2.11
CA GLY A 66 -26.03 2.06 3.08
C GLY A 66 -25.28 2.61 4.29
N ILE A 67 -24.39 1.81 4.90
CA ILE A 67 -23.55 2.23 6.03
C ILE A 67 -22.61 3.37 5.62
N SER A 68 -21.99 3.26 4.44
CA SER A 68 -21.09 4.30 3.91
C SER A 68 -21.83 5.63 3.69
N LEU A 69 -23.04 5.59 3.13
CA LEU A 69 -23.88 6.77 2.98
C LEU A 69 -24.25 7.38 4.32
N LEU A 70 -24.66 6.56 5.29
CA LEU A 70 -24.96 7.02 6.65
C LEU A 70 -23.75 7.71 7.30
N SER A 71 -22.54 7.19 7.09
CA SER A 71 -21.31 7.80 7.59
C SER A 71 -21.07 9.21 7.01
N ASN A 72 -21.42 9.43 5.73
CA ASN A 72 -21.30 10.74 5.10
C ASN A 72 -22.29 11.75 5.69
N PHE A 73 -23.51 11.33 6.03
CA PHE A 73 -24.47 12.19 6.72
C PHE A 73 -23.90 12.67 8.06
N LEU A 74 -23.29 11.78 8.84
CA LEU A 74 -22.62 12.16 10.09
C LEU A 74 -21.47 13.16 9.85
N LEU A 75 -20.68 12.98 8.78
CA LEU A 75 -19.60 13.91 8.45
C LEU A 75 -20.10 15.31 8.08
N VAL A 76 -21.21 15.43 7.34
CA VAL A 76 -21.80 16.72 6.95
C VAL A 76 -22.33 17.49 8.17
N THR A 77 -22.75 16.79 9.23
CA THR A 77 -23.21 17.44 10.47
C THR A 77 -22.08 18.07 11.29
N ILE A 78 -20.81 17.81 10.97
CA ILE A 78 -19.67 18.35 11.73
C ILE A 78 -19.44 19.82 11.31
N PRO A 79 -19.68 20.81 12.18
CA PRO A 79 -19.52 22.21 11.83
C PRO A 79 -18.04 22.57 11.71
N LEU A 80 -17.59 22.91 10.51
CA LEU A 80 -16.23 23.39 10.24
C LEU A 80 -16.15 24.91 10.48
N PRO A 81 -15.03 25.44 11.00
CA PRO A 81 -14.78 26.87 10.97
C PRO A 81 -14.84 27.35 9.52
N LYS A 82 -15.46 28.51 9.27
CA LYS A 82 -15.39 29.17 7.96
C LYS A 82 -13.95 29.63 7.74
N GLU A 83 -13.15 28.88 6.99
CA GLU A 83 -11.93 29.42 6.40
C GLU A 83 -12.34 30.37 5.29
N GLU A 84 -11.81 31.59 5.31
CA GLU A 84 -11.92 32.48 4.16
C GLU A 84 -11.31 31.75 2.95
N PRO A 85 -12.04 31.66 1.82
CA PRO A 85 -11.49 31.02 0.65
C PRO A 85 -10.18 31.73 0.31
N PRO A 86 -9.09 30.99 0.04
CA PRO A 86 -7.84 31.60 -0.36
C PRO A 86 -8.14 32.53 -1.54
N PRO A 87 -7.53 33.74 -1.59
CA PRO A 87 -7.85 34.72 -2.60
C PRO A 87 -7.78 34.05 -3.97
N LEU A 88 -8.91 34.06 -4.68
CA LEU A 88 -9.03 33.53 -6.03
C LEU A 88 -8.02 34.27 -6.89
N ASN A 89 -6.86 33.66 -7.11
CA ASN A 89 -5.90 34.20 -8.05
C ASN A 89 -6.44 33.89 -9.45
N ASP A 90 -7.27 34.79 -9.94
CA ASP A 90 -8.19 34.68 -11.08
C ASP A 90 -7.49 34.59 -12.45
N LYS A 91 -6.21 34.19 -12.47
CA LYS A 91 -5.37 34.07 -13.67
C LYS A 91 -4.52 32.81 -13.70
N GLN A 92 -4.86 31.78 -12.91
CA GLN A 92 -4.30 30.47 -13.20
C GLN A 92 -5.02 29.89 -14.41
N ASN A 93 -4.38 29.97 -15.58
CA ASN A 93 -4.78 29.23 -16.77
C ASN A 93 -4.98 27.76 -16.38
N LEU A 94 -6.13 27.16 -16.72
CA LEU A 94 -6.42 25.74 -16.44
C LEU A 94 -5.30 24.82 -16.95
N LYS A 95 -4.65 25.20 -18.06
CA LYS A 95 -3.47 24.53 -18.60
C LYS A 95 -2.28 24.57 -17.64
N ASP A 96 -2.01 25.72 -17.02
CA ASP A 96 -0.93 25.88 -16.07
C ASP A 96 -1.21 25.10 -14.78
N THR A 97 -2.43 25.12 -14.26
CA THR A 97 -2.82 24.32 -13.08
C THR A 97 -2.69 22.82 -13.31
N LEU A 98 -3.00 22.33 -14.51
CA LEU A 98 -2.90 20.91 -14.85
C LEU A 98 -1.47 20.47 -15.21
N VAL A 99 -0.68 21.32 -15.86
CA VAL A 99 0.67 20.98 -16.34
C VAL A 99 1.74 21.21 -15.28
N GLN A 100 1.56 22.19 -14.40
CA GLN A 100 2.54 22.55 -13.37
C GLN A 100 2.90 21.38 -12.42
N PRO A 101 1.95 20.53 -11.96
CA PRO A 101 2.28 19.35 -11.16
C PRO A 101 3.21 18.37 -11.87
N TRP A 102 2.99 18.11 -13.17
CA TRP A 102 3.84 17.22 -13.97
C TRP A 102 5.22 17.80 -14.24
N ARG A 103 5.31 19.11 -14.48
CA ARG A 103 6.61 19.80 -14.61
C ARG A 103 7.39 19.74 -13.31
N ASN A 104 6.74 19.97 -12.16
CA ASN A 104 7.35 19.88 -10.84
C ASN A 104 7.81 18.46 -10.52
N PHE A 105 7.00 17.45 -10.89
CA PHE A 105 7.37 16.04 -10.79
C PHE A 105 8.67 15.76 -11.56
N ILE A 106 8.73 16.12 -12.85
CA ILE A 106 9.91 15.86 -13.70
C ILE A 106 11.13 16.60 -13.17
N LYS A 107 10.95 17.87 -12.75
CA LYS A 107 12.03 18.68 -12.17
C LYS A 107 12.59 18.05 -10.90
N LEU A 108 11.74 17.60 -9.98
CA LEU A 108 12.20 16.97 -8.73
C LEU A 108 12.89 15.63 -8.98
N MET A 109 12.32 14.79 -9.85
CA MET A 109 12.90 13.49 -10.21
C MET A 109 14.28 13.63 -10.87
N ARG A 110 14.49 14.68 -11.70
CA ARG A 110 15.80 14.99 -12.29
C ARG A 110 16.79 15.59 -11.28
N ALA A 111 16.31 16.47 -10.40
CA ALA A 111 17.15 17.13 -9.40
C ALA A 111 17.63 16.17 -8.29
N ARG A 112 16.80 15.18 -7.94
CA ARG A 112 17.05 14.23 -6.85
C ARG A 112 17.13 12.79 -7.37
N PRO A 113 18.26 12.41 -7.99
CA PRO A 113 18.42 11.07 -8.55
C PRO A 113 18.38 9.98 -7.48
N ASP A 114 18.79 10.27 -6.24
CA ASP A 114 18.63 9.38 -5.09
C ASP A 114 17.15 8.98 -4.89
N PHE A 115 16.28 9.99 -4.80
CA PHE A 115 14.85 9.75 -4.66
C PHE A 115 14.26 9.06 -5.91
N ALA A 116 14.72 9.41 -7.11
CA ALA A 116 14.25 8.78 -8.34
C ALA A 116 14.56 7.27 -8.40
N HIS A 117 15.76 6.85 -7.96
CA HIS A 117 16.11 5.43 -7.90
C HIS A 117 15.26 4.69 -6.85
N PHE A 118 15.04 5.32 -5.69
CA PHE A 118 14.11 4.78 -4.68
C PHE A 118 12.70 4.59 -5.25
N GLN A 119 12.17 5.60 -5.95
CA GLN A 119 10.85 5.51 -6.57
C GLN A 119 10.80 4.42 -7.64
N LEU A 120 11.85 4.24 -8.44
CA LEU A 120 11.92 3.16 -9.43
C LEU A 120 11.86 1.77 -8.78
N ILE A 121 12.62 1.54 -7.70
CA ILE A 121 12.59 0.29 -6.93
C ILE A 121 11.18 0.03 -6.43
N PHE A 122 10.57 1.04 -5.80
CA PHE A 122 9.23 0.93 -5.23
C PHE A 122 8.17 0.73 -6.31
N MET A 123 8.34 1.34 -7.49
CA MET A 123 7.49 1.16 -8.66
C MET A 123 7.55 -0.28 -9.16
N CYS A 124 8.75 -0.83 -9.40
CA CYS A 124 8.90 -2.22 -9.85
C CYS A 124 8.30 -3.21 -8.84
N GLY A 125 8.67 -3.08 -7.55
CA GLY A 125 8.18 -3.96 -6.49
C GLY A 125 6.66 -3.89 -6.32
N GLY A 126 6.11 -2.69 -6.24
CA GLY A 126 4.67 -2.49 -6.06
C GLY A 126 3.84 -2.82 -7.31
N LEU A 127 4.37 -2.58 -8.51
CA LEU A 127 3.74 -2.99 -9.76
C LEU A 127 3.61 -4.51 -9.82
N GLY A 128 4.68 -5.24 -9.46
CA GLY A 128 4.67 -6.69 -9.38
C GLY A 128 3.54 -7.20 -8.47
N LEU A 129 3.42 -6.64 -7.26
CA LEU A 129 2.32 -7.00 -6.35
C LEU A 129 0.94 -6.71 -6.94
N MET A 130 0.76 -5.59 -7.64
CA MET A 130 -0.53 -5.22 -8.23
C MET A 130 -0.92 -6.06 -9.44
N ILE A 131 0.05 -6.55 -10.22
CA ILE A 131 -0.18 -7.54 -11.30
C ILE A 131 -0.70 -8.85 -10.71
N MET A 132 -0.20 -9.27 -9.54
CA MET A 132 -0.61 -10.53 -8.91
C MET A 132 -2.00 -10.49 -8.31
N GLN A 133 -2.42 -9.35 -7.75
CA GLN A 133 -3.69 -9.19 -7.03
C GLN A 133 -4.93 -9.84 -7.70
N PRO A 134 -5.26 -9.56 -8.97
CA PRO A 134 -6.44 -10.14 -9.61
C PRO A 134 -6.38 -11.66 -9.77
N ALA A 135 -5.18 -12.23 -9.87
CA ALA A 135 -4.98 -13.66 -10.04
C ALA A 135 -5.08 -14.45 -8.73
N LEU A 136 -4.88 -13.80 -7.57
CA LEU A 136 -4.81 -14.50 -6.28
C LEU A 136 -6.09 -15.29 -5.94
N PRO A 137 -7.31 -14.71 -5.99
CA PRO A 137 -8.52 -15.45 -5.65
C PRO A 137 -8.77 -16.62 -6.61
N VAL A 138 -8.59 -16.37 -7.91
CA VAL A 138 -8.74 -17.38 -8.97
C VAL A 138 -7.76 -18.53 -8.75
N PHE A 139 -6.48 -18.21 -8.50
CA PHE A 139 -5.45 -19.21 -8.19
C PHE A 139 -5.84 -20.07 -6.98
N THR A 140 -6.25 -19.43 -5.88
CA THR A 140 -6.53 -20.16 -4.63
C THR A 140 -7.79 -21.03 -4.70
N LEU A 141 -8.80 -20.60 -5.46
CA LEU A 141 -10.07 -21.32 -5.59
C LEU A 141 -9.99 -22.41 -6.67
N GLU A 142 -9.47 -22.07 -7.85
CA GLU A 142 -9.51 -22.97 -9.01
C GLU A 142 -8.32 -23.92 -9.08
N VAL A 143 -7.14 -23.51 -8.59
CA VAL A 143 -5.92 -24.33 -8.64
C VAL A 143 -5.68 -25.05 -7.32
N LEU A 144 -5.79 -24.34 -6.19
CA LEU A 144 -5.53 -24.94 -4.88
C LEU A 144 -6.78 -25.58 -4.25
N HIS A 145 -7.96 -25.37 -4.84
CA HIS A 145 -9.24 -25.89 -4.36
C HIS A 145 -9.53 -25.55 -2.89
N LEU A 146 -9.02 -24.40 -2.42
CA LEU A 146 -9.26 -23.92 -1.05
C LEU A 146 -10.65 -23.31 -0.95
N SER A 147 -11.26 -23.44 0.23
CA SER A 147 -12.49 -22.72 0.56
C SER A 147 -12.23 -21.21 0.74
N TYR A 148 -13.27 -20.37 0.64
CA TYR A 148 -13.13 -18.94 0.93
C TYR A 148 -12.72 -18.70 2.39
N THR A 149 -13.18 -19.56 3.31
CA THR A 149 -12.80 -19.51 4.72
C THR A 149 -11.29 -19.74 4.91
N GLU A 150 -10.69 -20.75 4.28
CA GLU A 150 -9.24 -21.00 4.37
C GLU A 150 -8.43 -19.84 3.79
N LEU A 151 -8.87 -19.29 2.65
CA LEU A 151 -8.24 -18.12 2.04
C LEU A 151 -8.28 -16.90 2.98
N VAL A 152 -9.43 -16.63 3.59
CA VAL A 152 -9.59 -15.52 4.55
C VAL A 152 -8.76 -15.75 5.81
N ILE A 153 -8.63 -16.99 6.30
CA ILE A 153 -7.72 -17.29 7.42
C ILE A 153 -6.28 -16.96 7.03
N ALA A 154 -5.81 -17.37 5.85
CA ALA A 154 -4.47 -17.05 5.40
C ALA A 154 -4.24 -15.52 5.27
N ILE A 155 -5.20 -14.80 4.67
CA ILE A 155 -5.12 -13.34 4.47
C ILE A 155 -5.27 -12.54 5.77
N SER A 156 -6.16 -12.93 6.68
CA SER A 156 -6.46 -12.14 7.88
C SER A 156 -5.55 -12.53 9.04
N VAL A 157 -5.36 -13.83 9.25
CA VAL A 157 -4.59 -14.35 10.39
C VAL A 157 -3.11 -14.38 10.06
N CYS A 158 -2.68 -15.12 9.03
CA CYS A 158 -1.24 -15.31 8.78
C CYS A 158 -0.55 -14.01 8.37
N LYS A 159 -1.10 -13.29 7.39
CA LYS A 159 -0.59 -11.96 7.02
C LYS A 159 -0.70 -10.97 8.18
N GLY A 160 -1.80 -10.99 8.94
CA GLY A 160 -1.99 -10.10 10.10
C GLY A 160 -0.93 -10.32 11.18
N ILE A 161 -0.67 -11.57 11.54
CA ILE A 161 0.39 -11.96 12.49
C ILE A 161 1.77 -11.56 11.95
N GLY A 162 2.09 -11.90 10.70
CA GLY A 162 3.36 -11.52 10.07
C GLY A 162 3.60 -10.01 10.09
N PHE A 163 2.56 -9.23 9.81
CA PHE A 163 2.60 -7.77 9.89
C PHE A 163 2.83 -7.29 11.33
N ALA A 164 2.01 -7.75 12.29
CA ALA A 164 2.04 -7.29 13.67
C ALA A 164 3.38 -7.61 14.36
N LEU A 165 3.89 -8.83 14.19
CA LEU A 165 5.15 -9.26 14.82
C LEU A 165 6.36 -8.49 14.29
N THR A 166 6.35 -8.09 13.02
CA THR A 166 7.53 -7.51 12.37
C THR A 166 7.50 -5.99 12.26
N THR A 167 6.37 -5.32 12.47
CA THR A 167 6.26 -3.85 12.41
C THR A 167 7.30 -3.16 13.30
N ARG A 168 7.49 -3.64 14.54
CA ARG A 168 8.51 -3.08 15.46
C ARG A 168 9.94 -3.31 14.97
N ILE A 169 10.21 -4.48 14.40
CA ILE A 169 11.53 -4.84 13.84
C ILE A 169 11.86 -3.93 12.66
N TRP A 170 10.89 -3.72 11.76
CA TRP A 170 11.03 -2.80 10.64
C TRP A 170 11.33 -1.37 11.10
N ALA A 171 10.62 -0.87 12.14
CA ALA A 171 10.90 0.46 12.69
C ALA A 171 12.34 0.61 13.20
N LEU A 172 12.88 -0.43 13.85
CA LEU A 172 14.28 -0.44 14.29
C LEU A 172 15.24 -0.44 13.10
N PHE A 173 14.96 -1.23 12.06
CA PHE A 173 15.79 -1.28 10.86
C PHE A 173 15.76 0.03 10.10
N PHE A 174 14.59 0.67 9.95
CA PHE A 174 14.48 1.96 9.27
C PHE A 174 15.46 3.00 9.83
N ASN A 175 15.60 3.06 11.15
CA ASN A 175 16.48 4.04 11.79
C ASN A 175 17.98 3.67 11.72
N LYS A 176 18.30 2.38 11.55
CA LYS A 176 19.69 1.88 11.64
C LYS A 176 20.35 1.61 10.29
N ILE A 177 19.57 1.22 9.28
CA ILE A 177 20.10 0.82 7.97
C ILE A 177 19.73 1.80 6.86
N ASN A 178 20.51 1.75 5.78
CA ASN A 178 20.27 2.51 4.57
C ASN A 178 18.90 2.11 3.96
N ILE A 179 18.14 3.10 3.50
CA ILE A 179 16.80 2.90 2.93
C ILE A 179 16.79 1.95 1.73
N TYR A 180 17.86 1.91 0.92
CA TYR A 180 17.96 1.00 -0.22
C TYR A 180 18.12 -0.46 0.21
N ILE A 181 18.86 -0.73 1.29
CA ILE A 181 18.98 -2.08 1.87
C ILE A 181 17.62 -2.51 2.43
N LEU A 182 16.92 -1.59 3.08
CA LEU A 182 15.58 -1.83 3.59
C LEU A 182 14.60 -2.18 2.45
N THR A 183 14.61 -1.41 1.36
CA THR A 183 13.79 -1.70 0.17
C THR A 183 14.20 -2.98 -0.53
N PHE A 184 15.48 -3.35 -0.50
CA PHE A 184 15.95 -4.64 -1.00
C PHE A 184 15.30 -5.79 -0.24
N LEU A 185 15.33 -5.76 1.10
CA LEU A 185 14.69 -6.79 1.92
C LEU A 185 13.19 -6.90 1.63
N ILE A 186 12.52 -5.75 1.49
CA ILE A 186 11.07 -5.69 1.19
C ILE A 186 10.79 -6.30 -0.19
N CYS A 187 11.51 -5.88 -1.24
CA CYS A 187 11.31 -6.42 -2.59
C CYS A 187 11.67 -7.90 -2.67
N PHE A 188 12.69 -8.35 -1.94
CA PHE A 188 13.07 -9.75 -1.88
C PHE A 188 11.96 -10.61 -1.25
N LEU A 189 11.40 -10.17 -0.12
CA LEU A 189 10.24 -10.83 0.49
C LEU A 189 9.02 -10.80 -0.45
N ALA A 190 8.84 -9.72 -1.23
CA ALA A 190 7.78 -9.62 -2.23
C ALA A 190 7.96 -10.64 -3.36
N THR A 191 9.19 -10.96 -3.75
CA THR A 191 9.51 -12.02 -4.72
C THR A 191 9.27 -13.42 -4.16
N LEU A 192 9.55 -13.64 -2.87
CA LEU A 192 9.29 -14.94 -2.22
C LEU A 192 7.81 -15.27 -2.14
N PHE A 193 6.93 -14.27 -2.06
CA PHE A 193 5.48 -14.47 -1.98
C PHE A 193 4.90 -15.33 -3.13
N PRO A 194 5.04 -14.95 -4.42
CA PRO A 194 4.54 -15.78 -5.52
C PRO A 194 5.26 -17.12 -5.62
N ILE A 195 6.53 -17.22 -5.23
CA ILE A 195 7.25 -18.50 -5.20
C ILE A 195 6.56 -19.45 -4.22
N PHE A 196 6.32 -19.02 -2.99
CA PHE A 196 5.63 -19.85 -2.00
C PHE A 196 4.20 -20.17 -2.41
N LEU A 197 3.51 -19.22 -3.05
CA LEU A 197 2.14 -19.44 -3.52
C LEU A 197 2.08 -20.48 -4.64
N ILE A 198 3.00 -20.42 -5.61
CA ILE A 198 3.10 -21.42 -6.69
C ILE A 198 3.46 -22.79 -6.09
N THR A 199 4.39 -22.87 -5.13
CA THR A 199 4.72 -24.12 -4.45
C THR A 199 3.58 -24.69 -3.60
N ALA A 200 2.54 -23.90 -3.30
CA ALA A 200 1.38 -24.40 -2.58
C ALA A 200 0.54 -25.40 -3.36
N SER A 201 0.73 -25.48 -4.68
CA SER A 201 0.23 -26.58 -5.51
C SER A 201 0.76 -27.95 -5.09
N LEU A 202 1.92 -28.02 -4.44
CA LEU A 202 2.48 -29.26 -3.89
C LEU A 202 1.88 -29.59 -2.52
N HIS A 203 1.68 -28.57 -1.68
CA HIS A 203 1.11 -28.73 -0.35
C HIS A 203 0.43 -27.45 0.13
N TRP A 204 -0.83 -27.54 0.55
CA TRP A 204 -1.71 -26.41 0.91
C TRP A 204 -1.13 -25.51 2.03
N ILE A 205 -0.29 -26.07 2.92
CA ILE A 205 0.37 -25.32 4.00
C ILE A 205 1.18 -24.10 3.51
N TRP A 206 1.73 -24.17 2.30
CA TRP A 206 2.56 -23.10 1.73
C TRP A 206 1.75 -21.82 1.45
N VAL A 207 0.43 -21.89 1.33
CA VAL A 207 -0.42 -20.68 1.25
C VAL A 207 -0.31 -19.83 2.51
N TYR A 208 -0.35 -20.47 3.68
CA TYR A 208 -0.25 -19.78 4.97
C TYR A 208 1.15 -19.17 5.15
N VAL A 209 2.20 -19.90 4.74
CA VAL A 209 3.58 -19.39 4.72
C VAL A 209 3.71 -18.20 3.77
N ALA A 210 3.14 -18.29 2.57
CA ALA A 210 3.15 -17.20 1.59
C ALA A 210 2.50 -15.94 2.17
N TYR A 211 1.30 -16.04 2.73
CA TYR A 211 0.62 -14.89 3.32
C TYR A 211 1.30 -14.36 4.59
N PHE A 212 1.90 -15.22 5.40
CA PHE A 212 2.73 -14.79 6.53
C PHE A 212 3.92 -13.94 6.06
N VAL A 213 4.67 -14.42 5.06
CA VAL A 213 5.80 -13.68 4.44
C VAL A 213 5.31 -12.38 3.78
N TYR A 214 4.15 -12.41 3.13
CA TYR A 214 3.51 -11.21 2.58
C TYR A 214 3.18 -10.20 3.69
N GLY A 215 2.72 -10.66 4.86
CA GLY A 215 2.50 -9.81 6.04
C GLY A 215 3.77 -9.11 6.51
N ILE A 216 4.88 -9.85 6.60
CA ILE A 216 6.19 -9.30 6.96
C ILE A 216 6.62 -8.24 5.94
N MET A 217 6.53 -8.56 4.65
CA MET A 217 6.84 -7.64 3.56
C MET A 217 5.98 -6.37 3.65
N GLN A 218 4.69 -6.52 3.91
CA GLN A 218 3.71 -5.44 3.91
C GLN A 218 3.99 -4.42 5.01
N ALA A 219 4.37 -4.89 6.21
CA ALA A 219 4.76 -4.00 7.31
C ALA A 219 5.96 -3.11 6.93
N GLY A 220 7.00 -3.69 6.35
CA GLY A 220 8.17 -2.94 5.89
C GLY A 220 7.82 -1.96 4.75
N SER A 221 7.05 -2.43 3.77
CA SER A 221 6.61 -1.62 2.62
C SER A 221 5.80 -0.40 3.04
N GLU A 222 4.82 -0.58 3.95
CA GLU A 222 3.97 0.50 4.45
C GLU A 222 4.75 1.55 5.24
N MET A 223 5.71 1.11 6.05
CA MET A 223 6.60 2.02 6.77
C MET A 223 7.51 2.81 5.80
N CYS A 224 8.14 2.14 4.83
CA CYS A 224 8.92 2.82 3.78
C CYS A 224 8.07 3.83 3.00
N TRP A 225 6.84 3.46 2.67
CA TRP A 225 5.93 4.31 1.92
C TRP A 225 5.61 5.60 2.68
N ASN A 226 5.25 5.48 3.96
CA ASN A 226 4.86 6.63 4.80
C ASN A 226 6.05 7.51 5.22
N LEU A 227 7.23 6.93 5.47
CA LEU A 227 8.39 7.65 6.01
C LEU A 227 9.43 8.06 4.97
N SER A 228 9.34 7.57 3.72
CA SER A 228 10.29 7.94 2.65
C SER A 228 10.25 9.43 2.32
N GLY A 229 9.07 10.04 2.21
CA GLY A 229 8.91 11.46 1.88
C GLY A 229 9.71 12.37 2.82
N PRO A 230 9.46 12.33 4.15
CA PRO A 230 10.26 13.07 5.13
C PRO A 230 11.76 12.74 5.09
N ARG A 231 12.12 11.46 4.93
CA ARG A 231 13.53 11.03 4.93
C ARG A 231 14.33 11.62 3.76
N PHE A 232 13.75 11.65 2.56
CA PHE A 232 14.42 12.21 1.38
C PHE A 232 14.37 13.74 1.33
N ALA A 233 13.31 14.34 1.86
CA ALA A 233 13.16 15.78 1.92
C ALA A 233 14.19 16.45 2.83
N ARG A 234 14.56 15.82 3.96
CA ARG A 234 15.49 16.38 4.95
C ARG A 234 15.03 17.78 5.42
N LYS A 235 15.67 18.85 4.92
CA LYS A 235 15.33 20.25 5.20
C LYS A 235 14.34 20.86 4.19
N GLU A 236 14.10 20.18 3.07
CA GLU A 236 13.15 20.58 2.03
C GLU A 236 11.70 20.24 2.43
N ASN A 237 10.73 20.75 1.68
CA ASN A 237 9.32 20.44 1.89
C ASN A 237 9.01 18.96 1.55
N SER A 238 8.64 18.18 2.56
CA SER A 238 8.31 16.76 2.44
C SER A 238 7.04 16.48 1.64
N ALA A 239 6.12 17.45 1.53
CA ALA A 239 4.88 17.29 0.79
C ALA A 239 5.12 17.01 -0.70
N ALA A 240 6.15 17.61 -1.30
CA ALA A 240 6.50 17.37 -2.70
C ALA A 240 6.91 15.90 -2.95
N PHE A 241 7.75 15.33 -2.07
CA PHE A 241 8.20 13.95 -2.18
C PHE A 241 7.06 12.95 -1.93
N THR A 242 6.25 13.20 -0.90
CA THR A 242 5.08 12.37 -0.59
C THR A 242 4.05 12.43 -1.72
N GLY A 243 3.81 13.61 -2.30
CA GLY A 243 2.91 13.80 -3.44
C GLY A 243 3.35 12.98 -4.66
N ILE A 244 4.64 13.00 -5.00
CA ILE A 244 5.18 12.16 -6.08
C ILE A 244 4.94 10.68 -5.82
N ASN A 245 5.19 10.22 -4.59
CA ASN A 245 4.96 8.83 -4.21
C ASN A 245 3.48 8.44 -4.43
N VAL A 246 2.53 9.27 -3.99
CA VAL A 246 1.09 9.03 -4.19
C VAL A 246 0.72 8.98 -5.67
N VAL A 247 1.22 9.91 -6.49
CA VAL A 247 0.97 9.92 -7.95
C VAL A 247 1.48 8.63 -8.60
N LEU A 248 2.68 8.19 -8.24
CA LEU A 248 3.27 6.96 -8.76
C LEU A 248 2.49 5.71 -8.32
N VAL A 249 2.01 5.67 -7.08
CA VAL A 249 1.09 4.60 -6.61
C VAL A 249 -0.21 4.60 -7.42
N GLY A 250 -0.78 5.77 -7.70
CA GLY A 250 -1.95 5.91 -8.56
C GLY A 250 -1.69 5.38 -9.96
N LEU A 251 -0.59 5.79 -10.59
CA LEU A 251 -0.22 5.38 -11.94
C LEU A 251 -0.07 3.86 -12.05
N ARG A 252 0.69 3.23 -11.15
CA ARG A 252 0.82 1.76 -11.13
C ARG A 252 -0.48 1.07 -10.75
N GLY A 253 -1.36 1.72 -9.97
CA GLY A 253 -2.70 1.21 -9.64
C GLY A 253 -3.66 1.18 -10.82
N CYS A 254 -3.48 2.06 -11.81
CA CYS A 254 -4.22 2.03 -13.06
C CYS A 254 -3.71 0.93 -14.01
N VAL A 255 -2.39 0.67 -14.01
CA VAL A 255 -1.76 -0.26 -14.96
C VAL A 255 -1.70 -1.69 -14.44
N GLY A 256 -1.24 -1.90 -13.20
CA GLY A 256 -0.91 -3.21 -12.64
C GLY A 256 -2.08 -4.18 -12.62
N PRO A 257 -3.24 -3.85 -12.00
CA PRO A 257 -4.38 -4.75 -11.95
C PRO A 257 -4.96 -5.07 -13.33
N PHE A 258 -4.96 -4.11 -14.25
CA PHE A 258 -5.41 -4.34 -15.63
C PHE A 258 -4.49 -5.32 -16.35
N LEU A 259 -3.17 -5.11 -16.25
CA LEU A 259 -2.18 -6.03 -16.81
C LEU A 259 -2.31 -7.44 -16.20
N GLY A 260 -2.49 -7.53 -14.88
CA GLY A 260 -2.69 -8.79 -14.18
C GLY A 260 -3.94 -9.54 -14.63
N GLY A 261 -5.06 -8.84 -14.74
CA GLY A 261 -6.31 -9.41 -15.24
C GLY A 261 -6.21 -9.87 -16.69
N TYR A 262 -5.60 -9.05 -17.56
CA TYR A 262 -5.36 -9.40 -18.95
C TYR A 262 -4.46 -10.65 -19.09
N LEU A 263 -3.35 -10.71 -18.35
CA LEU A 263 -2.45 -11.86 -18.34
C LEU A 263 -3.14 -13.13 -17.82
N GLY A 264 -4.01 -12.99 -16.81
CA GLY A 264 -4.81 -14.11 -16.30
C GLY A 264 -5.84 -14.60 -17.31
N PHE A 265 -6.45 -13.69 -18.06
CA PHE A 265 -7.44 -13.98 -19.10
C PHE A 265 -6.85 -14.72 -20.31
N ILE A 266 -5.68 -14.31 -20.80
CA ILE A 266 -5.08 -14.91 -22.01
C ILE A 266 -4.42 -16.28 -21.76
N ALA A 267 -4.06 -16.58 -20.52
CA ALA A 267 -3.33 -17.79 -20.16
C ALA A 267 -3.99 -18.48 -18.97
N ASN A 268 -3.49 -18.23 -17.77
CA ASN A 268 -4.00 -18.80 -16.53
C ASN A 268 -3.54 -17.94 -15.34
N SER A 269 -3.96 -18.33 -14.14
CA SER A 269 -3.61 -17.66 -12.90
C SER A 269 -2.12 -17.74 -12.51
N TYR A 270 -1.32 -18.62 -13.12
CA TYR A 270 0.14 -18.68 -12.88
C TYR A 270 0.89 -17.55 -13.56
N LEU A 271 0.50 -17.15 -14.78
CA LEU A 271 1.24 -16.15 -15.56
C LEU A 271 1.34 -14.79 -14.85
N PRO A 272 0.26 -14.21 -14.29
CA PRO A 272 0.35 -12.99 -13.48
C PRO A 272 1.27 -13.14 -12.24
N LEU A 273 1.31 -14.32 -11.61
CA LEU A 273 2.18 -14.59 -10.46
C LEU A 273 3.66 -14.58 -10.85
N ILE A 274 4.00 -15.22 -11.98
CA ILE A 274 5.37 -15.27 -12.49
C ILE A 274 5.82 -13.88 -12.94
N VAL A 275 5.00 -13.17 -13.73
CA VAL A 275 5.32 -11.81 -14.19
C VAL A 275 5.43 -10.85 -13.01
N GLY A 276 4.50 -10.93 -12.05
CA GLY A 276 4.56 -10.11 -10.84
C GLY A 276 5.80 -10.38 -10.00
N GLY A 277 6.15 -11.65 -9.80
CA GLY A 277 7.37 -12.07 -9.11
C GLY A 277 8.65 -11.58 -9.81
N PHE A 278 8.68 -11.61 -11.15
CA PHE A 278 9.77 -11.07 -11.95
C PHE A 278 9.94 -9.56 -11.73
N PHE A 279 8.85 -8.78 -11.75
CA PHE A 279 8.92 -7.34 -11.44
C PHE A 279 9.41 -7.05 -10.02
N CYS A 280 9.00 -7.85 -9.03
CA CYS A 280 9.53 -7.77 -7.67
C CYS A 280 11.03 -8.11 -7.62
N LEU A 281 11.47 -9.10 -8.40
CA LEU A 281 12.89 -9.48 -8.50
C LEU A 281 13.72 -8.39 -9.18
N CYS A 282 13.20 -7.76 -10.23
CA CYS A 282 13.82 -6.57 -10.84
C CYS A 282 13.94 -5.43 -9.82
N GLY A 283 12.89 -5.17 -9.03
CA GLY A 283 12.93 -4.22 -7.93
C GLY A 283 14.05 -4.54 -6.92
N THR A 284 14.21 -5.83 -6.59
CA THR A 284 15.28 -6.33 -5.72
C THR A 284 16.67 -6.06 -6.32
N GLY A 285 16.87 -6.36 -7.59
CA GLY A 285 18.12 -6.06 -8.31
C GLY A 285 18.45 -4.57 -8.36
N CYS A 286 17.45 -3.73 -8.68
CA CYS A 286 17.58 -2.27 -8.64
C CYS A 286 17.93 -1.75 -7.24
N ALA A 287 17.41 -2.37 -6.19
CA ALA A 287 17.69 -2.02 -4.81
C ALA A 287 19.13 -2.35 -4.43
N ILE A 288 19.66 -3.51 -4.82
CA ILE A 288 21.08 -3.88 -4.62
C ILE A 288 22.00 -2.91 -5.36
N TYR A 289 21.68 -2.61 -6.63
CA TYR A 289 22.48 -1.66 -7.41
C TYR A 289 22.51 -0.28 -6.74
N SER A 290 21.35 0.21 -6.30
CA SER A 290 21.23 1.52 -5.65
C SER A 290 21.88 1.53 -4.27
N SER A 291 21.80 0.43 -3.50
CA SER A 291 22.46 0.34 -2.21
C SER A 291 23.97 0.45 -2.36
N LYS A 292 24.57 -0.23 -3.34
CA LYS A 292 26.02 -0.11 -3.61
C LYS A 292 26.38 1.32 -4.05
N LYS A 293 25.64 1.88 -5.00
CA LYS A 293 25.88 3.22 -5.57
C LYS A 293 25.79 4.35 -4.54
N TYR A 294 24.88 4.25 -3.58
CA TYR A 294 24.62 5.32 -2.61
C TYR A 294 25.17 5.03 -1.21
N ALA A 295 25.67 3.82 -0.92
CA ALA A 295 26.37 3.52 0.34
C ALA A 295 27.69 4.28 0.47
N GLU A 296 28.47 4.42 -0.61
CA GLU A 296 29.74 5.18 -0.60
C GLU A 296 29.52 6.68 -0.31
N LYS A 297 28.41 7.26 -0.80
CA LYS A 297 28.08 8.68 -0.57
C LYS A 297 27.59 8.98 0.85
N GLU A 298 26.94 8.03 1.51
CA GLU A 298 26.49 8.20 2.90
C GLU A 298 27.67 8.12 3.90
N LEU A 299 28.69 7.30 3.61
CA LEU A 299 29.92 7.24 4.41
C LEU A 299 30.74 8.53 4.33
N LEU A 300 30.78 9.19 3.17
CA LEU A 300 31.49 10.46 2.95
C LEU A 300 30.76 11.70 3.49
N SER A 301 29.51 11.56 3.97
CA SER A 301 28.68 12.69 4.43
C SER A 301 28.34 12.63 5.92
N LYS A 302 28.84 11.65 6.67
CA LYS A 302 28.86 11.72 8.13
C LYS A 302 29.96 12.72 8.54
N PRO A 303 29.62 13.81 9.25
CA PRO A 303 30.66 14.60 9.90
C PRO A 303 31.36 13.71 10.93
N SER A 304 32.69 13.84 10.97
CA SER A 304 33.53 13.29 12.04
C SER A 304 33.16 13.94 13.38
#